data_AF-A0A9X0MK14-F1
#
_entry.id   AF-A0A9X0MK14-F1
#
_cell.length_a   1.000
_cell.length_b   1.000
_cell.length_c   1.000
_cell.angle_alpha   90.00
_cell.angle_beta   90.00
_cell.angle_gamma   90.00
#
_symmetry.space_group_name_H-M   'P 1'
#
loop_
_entity.id
_entity.type
_entity.pdbx_description
1 polymer ?
#
loop_
_entity_poly.entity_id
_entity_poly.type
_entity_poly.pdbx_seq_one_letter_code
_entity_poly.pdbx_strand_id
1 'polypeptide(L)'
;MSKEIVLYRKHGVFSLSSKAVQWLMTERNWSCTTFTEEHKPLDADADIIYKAPGTKFGYAKEGYHINWFKHGTDDIPFRTNTDVIDAIKTLGTDASNDYDYLLEEKTNPFEIVDIPTGCRWRIKCHDGFETIAIQQEMEY
;
A
#
# COMPACT_ATOMS: atom_id res chain seq x y z
N MET A 1 1.92 -10.51 -21.24
CA MET A 1 2.82 -10.50 -20.06
C MET A 1 1.94 -10.33 -18.84
N SER A 2 2.10 -11.11 -17.76
CA SER A 2 1.36 -10.90 -16.51
C SER A 2 1.69 -9.53 -15.89
N LYS A 3 0.81 -9.04 -15.01
CA LYS A 3 1.14 -7.92 -14.12
C LYS A 3 1.37 -8.48 -12.72
N GLU A 4 2.31 -7.95 -11.97
CA GLU A 4 2.47 -8.30 -10.56
C GLU A 4 1.56 -7.41 -9.69
N ILE A 5 1.08 -7.97 -8.58
CA ILE A 5 0.35 -7.23 -7.56
C ILE A 5 0.74 -7.67 -6.16
N VAL A 6 0.76 -6.71 -5.24
CA VAL A 6 1.03 -6.93 -3.83
C VAL A 6 -0.27 -7.17 -3.05
N LEU A 7 -0.30 -8.28 -2.31
CA LEU A 7 -1.30 -8.61 -1.29
C LEU A 7 -0.73 -8.41 0.11
N TYR A 8 -1.60 -8.06 1.05
CA TYR A 8 -1.34 -7.94 2.47
C TYR A 8 -1.99 -9.11 3.22
N ARG A 9 -1.14 -9.94 3.82
CA ARG A 9 -1.48 -11.16 4.55
C ARG A 9 -1.30 -10.97 6.06
N LYS A 10 -1.84 -9.86 6.58
CA LYS A 10 -1.92 -9.60 8.01
C LYS A 10 -3.20 -8.82 8.32
N HIS A 11 -3.74 -9.01 9.51
CA HIS A 11 -4.90 -8.23 9.96
C HIS A 11 -4.56 -6.74 10.00
N GLY A 12 -5.37 -5.95 9.32
CA GLY A 12 -5.21 -4.50 9.26
C GLY A 12 -5.37 -4.01 7.84
N VAL A 13 -4.74 -2.87 7.56
CA VAL A 13 -4.73 -2.31 6.23
C VAL A 13 -3.32 -2.29 5.69
N PHE A 14 -3.19 -2.64 4.41
CA PHE A 14 -1.99 -2.49 3.63
C PHE A 14 -1.32 -1.12 3.90
N SER A 15 -0.07 -1.18 4.32
CA SER A 15 0.76 -0.01 4.57
C SER A 15 2.24 -0.39 4.50
N LEU A 16 3.04 0.56 4.04
CA LEU A 16 4.50 0.49 3.97
C LEU A 16 5.11 1.16 5.22
N SER A 17 6.27 0.68 5.63
CA SER A 17 7.11 1.27 6.67
C SER A 17 7.68 2.64 6.26
N SER A 18 8.13 3.43 7.23
CA SER A 18 8.93 4.64 6.98
C SER A 18 10.19 4.33 6.17
N LYS A 19 10.79 3.16 6.38
CA LYS A 19 11.97 2.71 5.63
C LYS A 19 11.66 2.44 4.16
N ALA A 20 10.51 1.85 3.85
CA ALA A 20 10.06 1.68 2.47
C ALA A 20 9.70 3.01 1.80
N VAL A 21 9.08 3.94 2.53
CA VAL A 21 8.84 5.30 2.02
C VAL A 21 10.16 6.01 1.70
N GLN A 22 11.14 5.97 2.61
CA GLN A 22 12.45 6.55 2.38
C GLN A 22 13.16 5.91 1.17
N TRP A 23 13.08 4.59 1.03
CA TRP A 23 13.65 3.89 -0.11
C TRP A 23 13.02 4.34 -1.44
N LEU A 24 11.69 4.49 -1.49
CA LEU A 24 11.00 5.01 -2.69
C LEU A 24 11.45 6.45 -3.01
N MET A 25 11.64 7.28 -2.00
CA MET A 25 12.15 8.65 -2.18
C MET A 25 13.58 8.66 -2.72
N THR A 26 14.47 7.82 -2.18
CA THR A 26 15.91 7.86 -2.53
C THR A 26 16.23 7.11 -3.82
N GLU A 27 15.66 5.92 -4.01
CA GLU A 27 16.01 5.02 -5.13
C GLU A 27 15.11 5.19 -6.35
N ARG A 28 13.91 5.77 -6.15
CA ARG A 28 12.90 5.95 -7.20
C ARG A 28 12.45 7.41 -7.36
N ASN A 29 13.01 8.34 -6.59
CA ASN A 29 12.74 9.77 -6.66
C ASN A 29 11.25 10.13 -6.46
N TRP A 30 10.56 9.37 -5.63
CA TRP A 30 9.18 9.68 -5.26
C TRP A 30 9.13 10.93 -4.37
N SER A 31 8.17 11.81 -4.66
CA SER A 31 7.83 12.94 -3.80
C SER A 31 6.98 12.47 -2.61
N CYS A 32 7.33 12.93 -1.40
CA CYS A 32 6.63 12.57 -0.18
C CYS A 32 6.21 13.83 0.59
N THR A 33 4.93 13.90 0.96
CA THR A 33 4.44 14.91 1.90
C THR A 33 4.02 14.26 3.20
N THR A 34 4.24 14.93 4.33
CA THR A 34 3.85 14.41 5.64
C THR A 34 2.52 15.00 6.06
N PHE A 35 1.58 14.15 6.47
CA PHE A 35 0.35 14.61 7.09
C PHE A 35 0.66 15.26 8.44
N THR A 36 0.42 16.56 8.54
CA THR A 36 0.43 17.30 9.81
C THR A 36 -1.01 17.58 10.23
N GLU A 37 -1.37 17.31 11.49
CA GLU A 37 -2.73 17.52 12.04
C GLU A 37 -3.26 18.96 11.87
N GLU A 38 -2.37 19.92 11.61
CA GLU A 38 -2.72 21.27 11.20
C GLU A 38 -3.28 21.30 9.78
N HIS A 39 -4.59 21.03 9.59
CA HIS A 39 -5.57 21.53 8.59
C HIS A 39 -5.11 22.13 7.24
N LYS A 40 -3.90 21.85 6.77
CA LYS A 40 -3.34 22.30 5.50
C LYS A 40 -3.83 21.33 4.43
N PRO A 41 -4.20 21.84 3.25
CA PRO A 41 -4.46 20.97 2.13
C PRO A 41 -3.21 20.14 1.89
N LEU A 42 -3.39 18.82 1.88
CA LEU A 42 -2.34 17.90 1.50
C LEU A 42 -1.93 18.23 0.06
N ASP A 43 -0.62 18.19 -0.20
CA ASP A 43 -0.10 18.35 -1.54
C ASP A 43 -0.70 17.24 -2.43
N ALA A 44 -1.60 17.63 -3.34
CA ALA A 44 -2.31 16.71 -4.21
C ALA A 44 -1.40 16.11 -5.30
N ASP A 45 -0.20 16.69 -5.49
CA ASP A 45 0.77 16.29 -6.48
C ASP A 45 1.86 15.36 -5.91
N ALA A 46 1.87 15.11 -4.60
CA ALA A 46 2.81 14.18 -3.98
C ALA A 46 2.52 12.71 -4.38
N ASP A 47 3.58 11.94 -4.64
CA ASP A 47 3.47 10.51 -4.98
C ASP A 47 3.02 9.68 -3.76
N ILE A 48 3.47 10.09 -2.56
CA ILE A 48 3.08 9.47 -1.30
C ILE A 48 2.78 10.52 -0.23
N ILE A 49 1.73 10.26 0.54
CA ILE A 49 1.42 11.01 1.76
C ILE A 49 1.70 10.10 2.94
N TYR A 50 2.70 10.45 3.73
CA TYR A 50 3.12 9.68 4.89
C TYR A 50 2.53 10.23 6.18
N LYS A 51 1.97 9.36 7.02
CA LYS A 51 1.52 9.72 8.36
C LYS A 51 2.56 9.32 9.41
N ALA A 52 3.08 10.29 10.13
CA ALA A 52 4.00 10.03 11.22
C ALA A 52 3.34 9.20 12.36
N PRO A 53 4.07 8.24 12.97
CA PRO A 53 3.60 7.50 14.14
C PRO A 53 3.16 8.45 15.28
N GLY A 54 2.13 8.06 16.03
CA GLY A 54 1.64 8.84 17.18
C GLY A 54 0.68 10.01 16.87
N THR A 55 0.44 10.35 15.60
CA THR A 55 -0.60 11.32 15.21
C THR A 55 -2.01 10.69 15.31
N LYS A 56 -3.00 11.40 15.84
CA LYS A 56 -4.40 10.95 15.88
C LYS A 56 -5.08 11.28 14.56
N PHE A 57 -5.92 10.37 14.05
CA PHE A 57 -6.85 10.76 12.99
C PHE A 57 -7.81 11.80 13.57
N GLY A 58 -7.79 13.02 13.03
CA GLY A 58 -8.99 13.84 13.08
C GLY A 58 -10.13 13.02 12.49
N TYR A 59 -11.29 13.00 13.15
CA TYR A 59 -12.49 12.37 12.63
C TYR A 59 -12.87 13.00 11.29
N ALA A 60 -12.32 12.48 10.21
CA ALA A 60 -12.92 12.65 8.91
C ALA A 60 -13.45 11.27 8.50
N LYS A 61 -14.64 11.27 7.90
CA LYS A 61 -15.56 10.12 7.82
C LYS A 61 -15.08 9.01 6.87
N GLU A 62 -13.79 8.98 6.56
CA GLU A 62 -13.19 8.21 5.48
C GLU A 62 -12.04 7.40 6.10
N GLY A 63 -12.14 6.08 6.13
CA GLY A 63 -11.19 5.22 6.84
C GLY A 63 -9.75 5.38 6.34
N TYR A 64 -8.96 6.18 7.06
CA TYR A 64 -7.62 6.58 6.62
C TYR A 64 -6.54 5.51 6.85
N HIS A 65 -5.60 5.41 5.90
CA HIS A 65 -4.43 4.51 5.93
C HIS A 65 -3.13 5.28 6.20
N ILE A 66 -2.11 4.59 6.71
CA ILE A 66 -0.81 5.19 7.10
C ILE A 66 -0.03 5.73 5.89
N ASN A 67 -0.38 5.33 4.67
CA ASN A 67 0.05 5.96 3.42
C ASN A 67 -1.17 6.30 2.57
N TRP A 68 -1.36 7.57 2.24
CA TRP A 68 -2.32 7.98 1.20
C TRP A 68 -1.60 7.92 -0.14
N PHE A 69 -2.16 7.14 -1.06
CA PHE A 69 -1.78 7.14 -2.46
C PHE A 69 -2.89 7.86 -3.20
N LYS A 70 -2.56 9.01 -3.78
CA LYS A 70 -3.42 9.90 -4.58
C LYS A 70 -4.93 9.80 -4.28
N HIS A 71 -5.42 10.71 -3.44
CA HIS A 71 -6.83 10.89 -3.11
C HIS A 71 -7.79 10.51 -4.26
N GLY A 72 -8.60 9.47 -4.06
CA GLY A 72 -9.65 9.08 -5.01
C GLY A 72 -9.28 8.03 -6.07
N THR A 73 -8.05 7.51 -6.10
CA THR A 73 -7.73 6.31 -6.89
C THR A 73 -7.82 5.05 -6.04
N ASP A 74 -8.40 3.97 -6.58
CA ASP A 74 -8.39 2.63 -5.97
C ASP A 74 -6.97 2.25 -5.52
N ASP A 75 -6.83 1.39 -4.52
CA ASP A 75 -5.54 0.85 -4.05
C ASP A 75 -4.72 0.10 -5.14
N ILE A 76 -5.40 -0.31 -6.22
CA ILE A 76 -4.89 -1.21 -7.25
C ILE A 76 -3.69 -0.63 -8.04
N PRO A 77 -3.74 0.61 -8.60
CA PRO A 77 -2.61 1.19 -9.32
C PRO A 77 -1.37 1.28 -8.42
N PHE A 78 -1.55 1.55 -7.13
CA PHE A 78 -0.45 1.56 -6.17
C PHE A 78 0.15 0.16 -5.96
N ARG A 79 -0.69 -0.83 -5.66
CA ARG A 79 -0.26 -2.22 -5.39
C ARG A 79 0.30 -2.95 -6.60
N THR A 80 0.13 -2.38 -7.79
CA THR A 80 0.68 -2.89 -9.05
C THR A 80 1.78 -1.99 -9.63
N ASN A 81 2.22 -0.98 -8.87
CA ASN A 81 3.33 -0.12 -9.24
C ASN A 81 4.66 -0.88 -9.07
N THR A 82 5.51 -0.85 -10.08
CA THR A 82 6.79 -1.57 -10.11
C THR A 82 7.75 -1.12 -9.01
N ASP A 83 7.75 0.18 -8.66
CA ASP A 83 8.63 0.72 -7.63
C ASP A 83 8.23 0.21 -6.24
N VAL A 84 6.92 0.09 -6.00
CA VAL A 84 6.37 -0.45 -4.75
C VAL A 84 6.73 -1.93 -4.60
N ILE A 85 6.57 -2.68 -5.68
CA ILE A 85 6.95 -4.11 -5.73
C ILE A 85 8.45 -4.27 -5.49
N ASP A 86 9.28 -3.43 -6.12
CA ASP A 86 10.73 -3.44 -5.96
C ASP A 86 11.15 -3.09 -4.53
N ALA A 87 10.51 -2.10 -3.91
CA ALA A 87 10.76 -1.74 -2.52
C ALA A 87 10.49 -2.93 -1.59
N ILE A 88 9.37 -3.64 -1.79
CA ILE A 88 9.00 -4.83 -1.01
C ILE A 88 9.96 -5.99 -1.25
N LYS A 89 10.32 -6.27 -2.51
CA LYS A 89 11.30 -7.31 -2.86
C LYS A 89 12.67 -7.02 -2.24
N THR A 90 13.07 -5.76 -2.21
CA THR A 90 14.38 -5.32 -1.71
C THR A 90 14.46 -5.33 -0.18
N LEU A 91 13.43 -4.82 0.49
CA LEU A 91 13.44 -4.62 1.95
C LEU A 91 12.87 -5.82 2.71
N GLY A 92 12.07 -6.68 2.06
CA GLY A 92 11.45 -7.84 2.68
C GLY A 92 10.58 -7.45 3.88
N THR A 93 10.82 -8.06 5.04
CA THR A 93 10.12 -7.72 6.30
C THR A 93 10.22 -6.24 6.65
N ASP A 94 11.29 -5.57 6.21
CA ASP A 94 11.51 -4.16 6.53
C ASP A 94 10.66 -3.19 5.73
N ALA A 95 9.95 -3.67 4.71
CA ALA A 95 8.92 -2.89 4.05
C ALA A 95 7.64 -2.79 4.90
N SER A 96 7.46 -3.64 5.91
CA SER A 96 6.20 -3.77 6.64
C SER A 96 6.00 -2.65 7.64
N ASN A 97 4.75 -2.19 7.74
CA ASN A 97 4.26 -1.15 8.65
C ASN A 97 5.09 -0.99 9.93
N ASP A 98 5.49 0.25 10.25
CA ASP A 98 6.26 0.59 11.45
C ASP A 98 5.60 0.09 12.76
N TYR A 99 4.27 -0.10 12.79
CA TYR A 99 3.56 -0.69 13.93
C TYR A 99 3.76 -2.20 14.08
N ASP A 100 4.07 -2.94 13.01
CA ASP A 100 4.34 -4.38 13.10
C ASP A 100 5.59 -4.68 13.93
N TYR A 101 6.56 -3.77 13.91
CA TYR A 101 7.76 -3.84 14.76
C TYR A 101 7.45 -3.68 16.24
N LEU A 102 6.37 -2.97 16.59
CA LEU A 102 5.93 -2.81 17.99
C LEU A 102 5.29 -4.09 18.54
N LEU A 103 4.83 -4.99 17.66
CA LEU A 103 4.20 -6.26 18.02
C LEU A 103 5.21 -7.42 18.10
N GLU A 104 6.51 -7.17 17.88
CA GLU A 104 7.59 -8.18 17.82
C GLU A 104 7.40 -9.30 16.78
N GLU A 105 6.37 -9.21 15.94
CA GLU A 105 6.09 -10.16 14.86
C GLU A 105 6.84 -9.76 13.58
N LYS A 106 8.07 -10.26 13.42
CA LYS A 106 8.87 -10.05 12.19
C LYS A 106 8.51 -11.03 11.08
N THR A 107 7.25 -11.05 10.66
CA THR A 107 6.80 -11.79 9.48
C THR A 107 6.50 -10.81 8.35
N ASN A 108 7.01 -11.07 7.14
CA ASN A 108 6.70 -10.25 5.98
C ASN A 108 5.23 -10.49 5.61
N PRO A 109 4.33 -9.51 5.74
CA PRO A 109 2.93 -9.70 5.42
C PRO A 109 2.68 -9.60 3.93
N PHE A 110 3.66 -9.20 3.12
CA PHE A 110 3.46 -9.02 1.69
C PHE A 110 3.61 -10.33 0.94
N GLU A 111 2.66 -10.58 0.05
CA GLU A 111 2.75 -11.62 -0.96
C GLU A 111 2.63 -10.97 -2.35
N ILE A 112 3.59 -11.23 -3.22
CA ILE A 112 3.58 -10.72 -4.60
C ILE A 112 3.10 -11.85 -5.50
N VAL A 113 2.05 -11.60 -6.26
CA VAL A 113 1.43 -12.60 -7.13
C VAL A 113 1.27 -12.07 -8.54
N ASP A 114 1.41 -12.97 -9.50
CA ASP A 114 1.14 -12.69 -10.91
C ASP A 114 -0.36 -12.72 -11.21
N ILE A 115 -0.85 -11.71 -11.93
CA ILE A 115 -2.19 -11.67 -12.49
C ILE A 115 -2.13 -11.72 -14.03
N PRO A 116 -2.93 -12.59 -14.67
CA PRO A 116 -3.03 -12.63 -16.12
C PRO A 116 -3.55 -11.31 -16.70
N THR A 117 -2.99 -10.89 -17.83
CA THR A 117 -3.55 -9.78 -18.60
C THR A 117 -4.86 -10.16 -19.29
N GLY A 118 -5.78 -9.20 -19.40
CA GLY A 118 -7.04 -9.37 -20.11
C GLY A 118 -8.18 -9.97 -19.29
N CYS A 119 -7.95 -10.29 -18.01
CA CYS A 119 -9.02 -10.70 -17.09
C CYS A 119 -9.47 -9.52 -16.22
N ARG A 120 -10.75 -9.51 -15.82
CA ARG A 120 -11.21 -8.67 -14.72
C ARG A 120 -10.85 -9.34 -13.41
N TRP A 121 -10.38 -8.56 -12.46
CA TRP A 121 -10.01 -9.08 -11.15
C TRP A 121 -10.31 -8.04 -10.08
N ARG A 122 -10.39 -8.51 -8.83
CA ARG A 122 -10.55 -7.68 -7.65
C ARG A 122 -9.84 -8.28 -6.45
N ILE A 123 -9.39 -7.41 -5.56
CA ILE A 123 -8.89 -7.81 -4.24
C ILE A 123 -10.10 -7.99 -3.31
N LYS A 124 -10.11 -9.07 -2.54
CA LYS A 124 -11.11 -9.34 -1.50
C LYS A 124 -10.43 -9.60 -0.18
N CYS A 125 -10.93 -9.02 0.91
CA CYS A 125 -10.51 -9.36 2.26
C CYS A 125 -11.37 -10.52 2.79
N HIS A 126 -10.75 -11.63 3.17
CA HIS A 126 -11.39 -12.75 3.85
C HIS A 126 -10.67 -12.98 5.18
N ASP A 127 -11.41 -12.88 6.29
CA ASP A 127 -10.86 -13.01 7.65
C ASP A 127 -9.65 -12.09 7.92
N GLY A 128 -9.60 -10.91 7.29
CA GLY A 128 -8.51 -9.95 7.42
C GLY A 128 -7.29 -10.21 6.54
N PHE A 129 -7.28 -11.30 5.75
CA PHE A 129 -6.25 -11.60 4.75
C PHE A 129 -6.76 -11.32 3.35
N GLU A 130 -5.98 -10.63 2.54
CA GLU A 130 -6.38 -10.26 1.18
C GLU A 130 -6.19 -11.42 0.20
N THR A 131 -7.09 -11.57 -0.77
CA THR A 131 -7.05 -12.58 -1.83
C THR A 131 -7.42 -11.97 -3.17
N ILE A 132 -7.00 -12.59 -4.28
CA ILE A 132 -7.40 -12.17 -5.64
C ILE A 132 -8.50 -13.08 -6.16
N ALA A 133 -9.59 -12.48 -6.61
CA ALA A 133 -10.60 -13.17 -7.40
C ALA A 133 -10.46 -12.73 -8.87
N ILE A 134 -10.24 -13.69 -9.76
CA ILE A 134 -10.20 -13.49 -11.21
C ILE A 134 -11.56 -13.88 -11.78
N GLN A 135 -12.20 -12.99 -12.52
CA GLN A 135 -13.41 -13.28 -13.28
C GLN A 135 -13.02 -13.34 -14.76
N GLN A 136 -13.24 -14.49 -15.39
CA GLN A 136 -13.23 -14.57 -16.85
C GLN A 136 -14.42 -13.78 -17.39
N GLU A 137 -14.18 -12.87 -18.33
CA GLU A 137 -15.27 -12.32 -19.12
C GLU A 137 -15.89 -13.49 -19.89
N MET A 138 -17.18 -13.76 -19.68
CA MET A 138 -17.90 -14.60 -20.61
C MET A 138 -18.16 -13.76 -21.86
N GLU A 139 -17.53 -14.11 -22.97
CA GLU A 139 -17.94 -13.61 -24.29
C GLU A 139 -19.39 -14.08 -24.51
N TYR A 140 -20.31 -13.12 -24.69
CA TYR A 140 -21.70 -13.36 -25.11
C TYR A 140 -21.80 -13.23 -26.63
#